data_AF-A0A7K3HFB4-F1
#
_entry.id   AF-A0A7K3HFB4-F1
#
_cell.length_a   1.000
_cell.length_b   1.000
_cell.length_c   1.000
_cell.angle_alpha   90.00
_cell.angle_beta   90.00
_cell.angle_gamma   90.00
#
_symmetry.space_group_name_H-M   'P 1'
#
loop_
_entity.id
_entity.type
_entity.pdbx_description
1 polymer ?
#
loop_
_entity_poly.entity_id
_entity_poly.type
_entity_poly.pdbx_seq_one_letter_code
_entity_poly.pdbx_strand_id
1 'polypeptide(L)'
;MLVTSRPNPGLPQDVPGGHPLRNPAVVTPLGTAEAARHTEDEARWDLSHALYGEDELGRELVGLFTAARGSLTPRDLHELTGRPYLDLRKWLGSAFGRLLRVRDYADALNSGSSGDRAAPRDDPDATRGHLFAHETLYTAALGQLGGDIERYRERLHRWAARYAERGWPRSTPPYLLRPYSRLVTGLGD
;
A
#
# COMPACT_ATOMS: atom_id res chain seq x y z
N MET A 1 20.05 4.84 -28.17
CA MET A 1 19.16 5.36 -27.12
C MET A 1 17.86 4.58 -27.15
N LEU A 2 17.40 4.09 -26.00
CA LEU A 2 16.12 3.41 -25.86
C LEU A 2 15.16 4.38 -25.14
N VAL A 3 13.95 4.57 -25.67
CA VAL A 3 12.94 5.46 -25.07
C VAL A 3 11.68 4.64 -24.81
N THR A 4 11.19 4.66 -23.56
CA THR A 4 9.98 3.96 -23.15
C THR A 4 8.80 4.94 -23.15
N SER A 5 7.70 4.62 -23.83
CA SER A 5 6.47 5.43 -23.82
C SER A 5 5.27 4.64 -23.28
N ARG A 6 4.29 5.34 -22.69
CA ARG A 6 3.00 4.73 -22.32
C ARG A 6 2.09 4.66 -23.56
N PRO A 7 1.20 3.66 -23.67
CA PRO A 7 0.27 3.56 -24.80
C PRO A 7 -0.75 4.71 -24.87
N ASN A 8 -1.00 5.37 -23.75
CA ASN A 8 -1.95 6.47 -23.64
C ASN A 8 -1.44 7.55 -22.66
N PRO A 9 -1.56 8.86 -22.98
CA PRO A 9 -1.95 9.40 -24.29
C PRO A 9 -0.94 9.03 -25.39
N GLY A 10 -1.40 8.95 -26.64
CA GLY A 10 -0.55 8.68 -27.81
C GLY A 10 0.58 9.72 -27.97
N LEU A 11 1.36 9.60 -29.04
CA LEU A 11 2.50 10.49 -29.27
C LEU A 11 2.08 11.97 -29.19
N PRO A 12 2.80 12.82 -28.42
CA PRO A 12 2.49 14.24 -28.31
C PRO A 12 2.57 14.95 -29.67
N GLN A 13 1.77 16.00 -29.85
CA GLN A 13 1.71 16.77 -31.11
C GLN A 13 3.05 17.40 -31.50
N ASP A 14 3.95 17.63 -30.54
CA ASP A 14 5.29 18.20 -30.74
C ASP A 14 6.28 17.22 -31.43
N VAL A 15 5.85 16.00 -31.77
CA VAL A 15 6.64 15.03 -32.54
C VAL A 15 6.42 15.25 -34.06
N PRO A 16 7.43 15.74 -34.81
CA PRO A 16 7.29 16.06 -36.24
C PRO A 16 6.89 14.85 -37.09
N GLY A 17 6.28 15.09 -38.25
CA GLY A 17 5.79 14.04 -39.15
C GLY A 17 6.85 13.03 -39.63
N GLY A 18 8.11 13.47 -39.78
CA GLY A 18 9.24 12.61 -40.17
C GLY A 18 9.96 11.94 -39.00
N HIS A 19 9.46 12.04 -37.76
CA HIS A 19 10.15 11.52 -36.59
C HIS A 19 10.05 9.98 -36.54
N PRO A 20 11.14 9.25 -36.26
CA PRO A 20 11.15 7.79 -36.25
C PRO A 20 10.09 7.19 -35.32
N LEU A 21 9.75 7.85 -34.20
CA LEU A 21 8.68 7.41 -33.29
C LEU A 21 7.28 7.30 -33.93
N ARG A 22 7.00 7.98 -35.06
CA ARG A 22 5.74 7.81 -35.81
C ARG A 22 5.71 6.58 -36.69
N ASN A 23 6.86 5.93 -36.93
CA ASN A 23 6.92 4.71 -37.71
C ASN A 23 6.48 3.53 -36.82
N PRO A 24 5.35 2.85 -37.12
CA PRO A 24 4.89 1.71 -36.33
C PRO A 24 5.90 0.55 -36.32
N ALA A 25 6.82 0.49 -37.30
CA ALA A 25 7.85 -0.55 -37.37
C ALA A 25 8.96 -0.40 -36.32
N VAL A 26 9.11 0.76 -35.67
CA VAL A 26 10.07 0.94 -34.55
C VAL A 26 9.42 0.80 -33.17
N VAL A 27 8.11 0.61 -33.12
CA VAL A 27 7.38 0.37 -31.88
C VAL A 27 7.34 -1.13 -31.64
N THR A 28 8.10 -1.61 -30.66
CA THR A 28 8.02 -3.00 -30.21
C THR A 28 7.06 -3.09 -29.03
N PRO A 29 5.83 -3.61 -29.19
CA PRO A 29 4.95 -3.85 -28.06
C PRO A 29 5.58 -4.91 -27.16
N LEU A 30 5.88 -4.55 -25.92
CA LEU A 30 6.34 -5.49 -24.92
C LEU A 30 5.13 -6.34 -24.49
N GLY A 31 5.06 -7.58 -24.95
CA GLY A 31 4.16 -8.57 -24.37
C GLY A 31 4.53 -8.78 -22.90
N THR A 32 3.54 -9.03 -22.05
CA THR A 32 3.81 -9.41 -20.65
C THR A 32 4.70 -10.65 -20.64
N ALA A 33 5.91 -10.53 -20.07
CA ALA A 33 6.85 -11.63 -19.98
C ALA A 33 6.28 -12.75 -19.09
N GLU A 34 6.56 -14.00 -19.42
CA GLU A 34 6.12 -15.19 -18.67
C GLU A 34 6.50 -15.12 -17.19
N ALA A 35 7.70 -14.59 -16.89
CA ALA A 35 8.16 -14.34 -15.53
C ALA A 35 7.21 -13.42 -14.73
N ALA A 36 6.61 -12.41 -15.37
CA ALA A 36 5.69 -11.50 -14.71
C ALA A 36 4.33 -12.16 -14.39
N ARG A 37 3.88 -13.11 -15.22
CA ARG A 37 2.64 -13.88 -14.96
C ARG A 37 2.83 -14.85 -13.80
N HIS A 38 3.99 -15.53 -13.74
CA HIS A 38 4.32 -16.43 -12.64
C HIS A 38 4.32 -15.68 -11.29
N THR A 39 4.88 -14.47 -11.24
CA THR A 39 4.85 -13.63 -10.03
C THR A 39 3.43 -13.19 -9.63
N GLU A 40 2.55 -12.91 -10.60
CA GLU A 40 1.16 -12.54 -10.29
C GLU A 40 0.34 -13.72 -9.73
N ASP A 41 0.52 -14.91 -10.30
CA ASP A 41 -0.17 -16.12 -9.83
C ASP A 41 0.32 -16.54 -8.44
N GLU A 42 1.62 -16.45 -8.16
CA GLU A 42 2.17 -16.65 -6.82
C GLU A 42 1.59 -15.66 -5.81
N ALA A 43 1.53 -14.37 -6.15
CA ALA A 43 0.96 -13.36 -5.26
C ALA A 43 -0.54 -13.57 -5.01
N ARG A 44 -1.30 -14.04 -6.00
CA ARG A 44 -2.72 -14.38 -5.83
C ARG A 44 -2.91 -15.62 -4.95
N TRP A 45 -2.02 -16.60 -5.08
CA TRP A 45 -2.00 -17.78 -4.22
C TRP A 45 -1.68 -17.38 -2.77
N ASP A 46 -0.64 -16.57 -2.54
CA ASP A 46 -0.28 -16.04 -1.22
C ASP A 46 -1.44 -15.25 -0.58
N LEU A 47 -2.13 -14.42 -1.37
CA LEU A 47 -3.32 -13.68 -0.90
C LEU A 47 -4.44 -14.62 -0.48
N SER A 48 -4.73 -15.63 -1.30
CA SER A 48 -5.74 -16.64 -0.98
C SER A 48 -5.37 -17.42 0.28
N HIS A 49 -4.09 -17.79 0.42
CA HIS A 49 -3.59 -18.48 1.59
C HIS A 49 -3.69 -17.60 2.85
N ALA A 50 -3.43 -16.30 2.75
CA ALA A 50 -3.60 -15.38 3.88
C ALA A 50 -5.06 -15.16 4.28
N LEU A 51 -6.00 -15.21 3.32
CA LEU A 51 -7.43 -15.00 3.58
C LEU A 51 -8.14 -16.26 4.12
N TYR A 52 -7.77 -17.43 3.62
CA TYR A 52 -8.47 -18.70 3.88
C TYR A 52 -7.64 -19.71 4.68
N GLY A 53 -6.40 -19.36 5.03
CA GLY A 53 -5.56 -20.17 5.91
C GLY A 53 -6.13 -20.26 7.33
N GLU A 54 -5.54 -21.15 8.13
CA GLU A 54 -5.97 -21.39 9.51
C GLU A 54 -5.61 -20.22 10.46
N ASP A 55 -4.67 -19.36 10.05
CA ASP A 55 -4.20 -18.23 10.85
C ASP A 55 -5.08 -16.98 10.66
N GLU A 56 -5.84 -16.64 11.71
CA GLU A 56 -6.69 -15.45 11.74
C GLU A 56 -5.91 -14.15 11.54
N LEU A 57 -4.63 -14.10 11.95
CA LEU A 57 -3.80 -12.92 11.78
C LEU A 57 -3.63 -12.57 10.30
N GLY A 58 -3.54 -13.57 9.42
CA GLY A 58 -3.44 -13.34 7.98
C GLY A 58 -4.65 -12.60 7.43
N ARG A 59 -5.84 -13.09 7.75
CA ARG A 59 -7.10 -12.46 7.33
C ARG A 59 -7.26 -11.07 7.95
N GLU A 60 -6.86 -10.91 9.20
CA GLU A 60 -6.84 -9.62 9.90
C GLU A 60 -5.94 -8.59 9.19
N LEU A 61 -4.71 -8.97 8.85
CA LEU A 61 -3.77 -8.10 8.16
C LEU A 61 -4.23 -7.74 6.73
N VAL A 62 -4.74 -8.71 5.96
CA VAL A 62 -5.33 -8.44 4.64
C VAL A 62 -6.48 -7.43 4.77
N GLY A 63 -7.36 -7.63 5.74
CA GLY A 63 -8.47 -6.73 6.01
C GLY A 63 -8.02 -5.31 6.36
N LEU A 64 -7.03 -5.17 7.24
CA LEU A 64 -6.48 -3.87 7.64
C LEU A 64 -5.80 -3.14 6.48
N PHE A 65 -4.95 -3.79 5.71
CA PHE A 65 -4.30 -3.15 4.54
C PHE A 65 -5.31 -2.77 3.45
N THR A 66 -6.33 -3.60 3.24
CA THR A 66 -7.41 -3.30 2.30
C THR A 66 -8.23 -2.10 2.78
N ALA A 67 -8.62 -2.08 4.05
CA ALA A 67 -9.41 -0.99 4.58
C ALA A 67 -8.62 0.32 4.59
N ALA A 68 -7.33 0.27 4.94
CA ALA A 68 -6.49 1.45 5.09
C ALA A 68 -6.21 2.19 3.77
N ARG A 69 -6.21 1.48 2.63
CA ARG A 69 -5.83 2.02 1.31
C ARG A 69 -4.55 2.86 1.34
N GLY A 70 -3.63 2.49 2.22
CA GLY A 70 -2.49 3.29 2.61
C GLY A 70 -1.48 2.48 3.40
N SER A 71 -0.35 3.09 3.70
CA SER A 71 0.74 2.41 4.39
C SER A 71 0.51 2.31 5.89
N LEU A 72 0.59 1.11 6.44
CA LEU A 72 0.56 0.85 7.88
C LEU A 72 1.93 0.37 8.34
N THR A 73 2.43 0.92 9.44
CA THR A 73 3.69 0.50 10.06
C THR A 73 3.47 -0.69 11.00
N PRO A 74 4.51 -1.47 11.36
CA PRO A 74 4.40 -2.50 12.39
C PRO A 74 3.82 -1.97 13.72
N ARG A 75 4.14 -0.73 14.10
CA ARG A 75 3.53 -0.05 15.24
C ARG A 75 2.03 0.19 15.07
N ASP A 76 1.60 0.64 13.89
CA ASP A 76 0.16 0.82 13.59
C ASP A 76 -0.57 -0.51 13.71
N LEU A 77 0.02 -1.57 13.14
CA LEU A 77 -0.54 -2.93 13.22
C LEU A 77 -0.60 -3.43 14.67
N HIS A 78 0.40 -3.14 15.50
CA HIS A 78 0.35 -3.46 16.93
C HIS A 78 -0.80 -2.75 17.64
N GLU A 79 -0.99 -1.44 17.41
CA GLU A 79 -2.08 -0.66 18.02
C GLU A 79 -3.48 -1.06 17.52
N LEU A 80 -3.55 -1.52 16.27
CA LEU A 80 -4.79 -1.97 15.64
C LEU A 80 -5.14 -3.39 16.08
N THR A 81 -4.21 -4.33 15.98
CA THR A 81 -4.41 -5.78 16.22
C THR A 81 -4.26 -6.20 17.68
N GLY A 82 -3.49 -5.47 18.48
CA GLY A 82 -3.06 -5.89 19.81
C GLY A 82 -2.01 -7.00 19.81
N ARG A 83 -1.52 -7.42 18.63
CA ARG A 83 -0.58 -8.54 18.49
C ARG A 83 0.85 -8.12 18.82
N PRO A 84 1.68 -9.01 19.40
CA PRO A 84 3.09 -8.73 19.64
C PRO A 84 3.84 -8.36 18.35
N TYR A 85 4.81 -7.45 18.44
CA TYR A 85 5.68 -7.08 17.32
C TYR A 85 6.39 -8.28 16.69
N LEU A 86 6.74 -9.29 17.50
CA LEU A 86 7.40 -10.50 17.01
C LEU A 86 6.52 -11.27 16.01
N ASP A 87 5.23 -11.42 16.31
CA ASP A 87 4.29 -12.14 15.45
C ASP A 87 4.03 -11.36 14.16
N LEU A 88 3.85 -10.04 14.28
CA LEU A 88 3.69 -9.14 13.14
C LEU A 88 4.92 -9.18 12.23
N ARG A 89 6.13 -9.13 12.80
CA ARG A 89 7.39 -9.20 12.04
C ARG A 89 7.59 -10.57 11.39
N LYS A 90 7.23 -11.65 12.07
CA LYS A 90 7.25 -13.00 11.49
C LYS A 90 6.33 -13.08 10.29
N TRP A 91 5.13 -12.52 10.37
CA TRP A 91 4.17 -12.48 9.26
C TRP A 91 4.68 -11.61 8.11
N LEU A 92 5.15 -10.39 8.39
CA LEU A 92 5.69 -9.48 7.38
C LEU A 92 6.97 -10.01 6.71
N GLY A 93 7.75 -10.85 7.39
CA GLY A 93 8.91 -11.55 6.82
C GLY A 93 8.60 -12.89 6.14
N SER A 94 7.33 -13.32 6.13
CA SER A 94 6.90 -14.58 5.52
C SER A 94 6.48 -14.40 4.06
N ALA A 95 5.89 -15.45 3.46
CA ALA A 95 5.23 -15.41 2.16
C ALA A 95 4.27 -14.20 2.02
N PHE A 96 3.56 -13.84 3.09
CA PHE A 96 2.68 -12.68 3.08
C PHE A 96 3.38 -11.35 2.79
N GLY A 97 4.63 -11.20 3.22
CA GLY A 97 5.42 -10.01 2.95
C GLY A 97 5.55 -9.71 1.45
N ARG A 98 5.46 -10.74 0.59
CA ARG A 98 5.51 -10.62 -0.87
C ARG A 98 4.29 -9.92 -1.46
N LEU A 99 3.17 -9.89 -0.73
CA LEU A 99 1.98 -9.12 -1.11
C LEU A 99 2.18 -7.61 -0.92
N LEU A 100 3.23 -7.22 -0.19
CA LEU A 100 3.46 -5.87 0.28
C LEU A 100 4.70 -5.27 -0.36
N ARG A 101 4.69 -3.95 -0.48
CA ARG A 101 5.88 -3.12 -0.72
C ARG A 101 6.11 -2.25 0.50
N VAL A 102 7.38 -1.91 0.75
CA VAL A 102 7.76 -0.99 1.84
C VAL A 102 7.79 0.44 1.30
N ARG A 103 7.30 1.37 2.11
CA ARG A 103 7.34 2.80 1.88
C ARG A 103 7.87 3.48 3.14
N ASP A 104 9.05 4.08 3.04
CA ASP A 104 9.60 4.87 4.12
C ASP A 104 8.84 6.19 4.26
N TYR A 105 8.29 6.43 5.45
CA TYR A 105 7.68 7.71 5.79
C TYR A 105 8.72 8.83 5.89
N ALA A 106 9.97 8.50 6.21
CA ALA A 106 11.06 9.47 6.33
C ALA A 106 11.29 10.26 5.02
N ASP A 107 11.29 9.60 3.87
CA ASP A 107 11.47 10.25 2.56
C ASP A 107 10.23 11.06 2.14
N ALA A 108 9.03 10.60 2.52
CA ALA A 108 7.76 11.26 2.20
C ALA A 108 7.49 12.52 3.03
N LEU A 109 8.07 12.62 4.24
CA LEU A 109 8.04 13.80 5.09
C LEU A 109 9.13 14.82 4.72
N ASN A 110 10.27 14.38 4.19
CA ASN A 110 11.36 15.27 3.75
C ASN A 110 11.10 15.98 2.40
N SER A 111 10.19 15.47 1.56
CA SER A 111 9.89 16.06 0.22
C SER A 111 8.98 17.30 0.25
N GLY A 112 8.63 17.83 1.43
CA GLY A 112 7.87 19.07 1.57
C GLY A 112 8.21 19.73 2.89
N SER A 113 9.06 20.76 2.85
CA SER A 113 9.58 21.48 4.00
C SER A 113 8.58 21.72 5.13
N SER A 114 8.91 21.20 6.31
CA SER A 114 8.95 21.93 7.58
C SER A 114 9.61 20.99 8.60
N GLY A 115 10.87 21.26 8.89
CA GLY A 115 11.64 20.53 9.88
C GLY A 115 11.06 20.77 11.27
N ASP A 116 10.23 19.84 11.75
CA ASP A 116 10.00 19.61 13.18
C ASP A 116 9.17 18.35 13.51
N ARG A 117 8.94 17.47 12.53
CA ARG A 117 8.35 16.14 12.76
C ARG A 117 9.35 15.06 12.42
N ALA A 118 10.42 14.99 13.20
CA ALA A 118 11.22 13.78 13.23
C ALA A 118 10.36 12.69 13.89
N ALA A 119 9.69 11.86 13.07
CA ALA A 119 9.43 10.49 13.50
C ALA A 119 10.77 9.93 14.03
N PRO A 120 10.79 9.20 15.15
CA PRO A 120 12.03 8.66 15.70
C PRO A 120 12.75 7.90 14.59
N ARG A 121 13.81 8.50 14.05
CA ARG A 121 14.56 7.95 12.89
C ARG A 121 15.20 6.61 13.24
N ASP A 122 15.31 6.33 14.53
CA ASP A 122 15.90 5.13 15.11
C ASP A 122 14.88 3.98 15.32
N ASP A 123 13.58 4.22 15.10
CA ASP A 123 12.56 3.17 15.18
C ASP A 123 12.07 2.76 13.77
N PRO A 124 12.61 1.67 13.20
CA PRO A 124 12.18 1.19 11.89
C PRO A 124 10.70 0.77 11.89
N ASP A 125 10.18 0.31 13.03
CA ASP A 125 8.80 -0.16 13.17
C ASP A 125 7.78 0.99 13.22
N ALA A 126 8.25 2.24 13.40
CA ALA A 126 7.44 3.45 13.34
C ALA A 126 7.57 4.23 12.01
N THR A 127 8.56 3.89 11.18
CA THR A 127 8.91 4.67 9.97
C THR A 127 8.70 3.90 8.66
N ARG A 128 8.78 2.56 8.68
CA ARG A 128 8.57 1.71 7.51
C ARG A 128 7.11 1.29 7.38
N GLY A 129 6.37 2.00 6.54
CA GLY A 129 5.00 1.67 6.20
C GLY A 129 4.93 0.55 5.15
N HIS A 130 3.98 -0.36 5.30
CA HIS A 130 3.71 -1.44 4.36
C HIS A 130 2.36 -1.21 3.68
N LEU A 131 2.24 -1.53 2.40
CA LEU A 131 0.99 -1.48 1.64
C LEU A 131 1.04 -2.51 0.52
N PHE A 132 -0.11 -2.85 -0.08
CA PHE A 132 -0.13 -3.78 -1.21
C PHE A 132 0.85 -3.37 -2.31
N ALA A 133 1.61 -4.35 -2.80
CA ALA A 133 2.61 -4.19 -3.83
C ALA A 133 2.01 -3.69 -5.15
N HIS A 134 0.76 -4.08 -5.45
CA HIS A 134 0.05 -3.74 -6.68
C HIS A 134 -1.44 -3.49 -6.42
N GLU A 135 -2.05 -2.65 -7.26
CA GLU A 135 -3.48 -2.35 -7.19
C GLU A 135 -4.34 -3.60 -7.43
N THR A 136 -3.86 -4.53 -8.27
CA THR A 136 -4.55 -5.80 -8.55
C THR A 136 -4.76 -6.65 -7.28
N LEU A 137 -3.76 -6.69 -6.38
CA LEU A 137 -3.88 -7.37 -5.09
C LEU A 137 -4.90 -6.68 -4.18
N TYR A 138 -4.92 -5.35 -4.19
CA TYR A 138 -5.93 -4.58 -3.47
C TYR A 138 -7.34 -4.89 -3.96
N THR A 139 -7.57 -4.85 -5.28
CA THR A 139 -8.88 -5.16 -5.88
C THR A 139 -9.30 -6.60 -5.59
N ALA A 140 -8.36 -7.55 -5.67
CA ALA A 140 -8.63 -8.95 -5.34
C ALA A 140 -9.01 -9.12 -3.86
N ALA A 141 -8.24 -8.52 -2.94
CA ALA A 141 -8.53 -8.57 -1.51
C ALA A 141 -9.89 -7.93 -1.19
N LEU A 142 -10.20 -6.77 -1.79
CA LEU A 142 -11.48 -6.11 -1.62
C LEU A 142 -12.65 -6.97 -2.12
N GLY A 143 -12.50 -7.60 -3.29
CA GLY A 143 -13.51 -8.51 -3.85
C GLY A 143 -13.75 -9.72 -2.95
N GLN A 144 -12.69 -10.31 -2.38
CA GLN A 144 -12.79 -11.50 -1.52
C GLN A 144 -13.32 -11.17 -0.12
N LEU A 145 -13.01 -9.99 0.42
CA LEU A 145 -13.53 -9.52 1.71
C LEU A 145 -15.00 -9.10 1.60
N GLY A 146 -15.42 -8.52 0.47
CA GLY A 146 -16.79 -8.05 0.29
C GLY A 146 -17.21 -7.11 1.42
N GLY A 147 -18.39 -7.37 2.00
CA GLY A 147 -18.95 -6.57 3.10
C GLY A 147 -18.16 -6.63 4.42
N ASP A 148 -17.30 -7.62 4.61
CA ASP A 148 -16.44 -7.71 5.81
C ASP A 148 -15.49 -6.52 5.91
N ILE A 149 -15.24 -5.79 4.82
CA ILE A 149 -14.35 -4.63 4.82
C ILE A 149 -14.78 -3.55 5.81
N GLU A 150 -16.08 -3.40 6.06
CA GLU A 150 -16.62 -2.36 6.95
C GLU A 150 -16.17 -2.54 8.39
N ARG A 151 -15.99 -3.78 8.87
CA ARG A 151 -15.47 -4.04 10.22
C ARG A 151 -14.05 -3.52 10.41
N TYR A 152 -13.25 -3.57 9.34
CA TYR A 152 -11.87 -3.09 9.36
C TYR A 152 -11.82 -1.56 9.22
N ARG A 153 -12.73 -0.97 8.44
CA ARG A 153 -12.91 0.49 8.37
C ARG A 153 -13.33 1.06 9.73
N GLU A 154 -14.33 0.47 10.37
CA GLU A 154 -14.78 0.87 11.70
C GLU A 154 -13.64 0.83 12.72
N ARG A 155 -12.79 -0.20 12.65
CA ARG A 155 -11.61 -0.31 13.51
C ARG A 155 -10.60 0.82 13.28
N LEU A 156 -10.38 1.24 12.04
CA LEU A 156 -9.55 2.39 11.71
C LEU A 156 -10.18 3.69 12.22
N HIS A 157 -11.49 3.87 12.07
CA HIS A 157 -12.21 5.04 12.61
C HIS A 157 -12.12 5.12 14.13
N ARG A 158 -12.32 3.99 14.83
CA ARG A 158 -12.16 3.91 16.29
C ARG A 158 -10.73 4.22 16.73
N TRP A 159 -9.74 3.75 15.98
CA TRP A 159 -8.36 4.11 16.25
C TRP A 159 -8.08 5.60 16.06
N ALA A 160 -8.60 6.20 14.98
CA ALA A 160 -8.51 7.64 14.76
C ALA A 160 -9.21 8.44 15.87
N ALA A 161 -10.40 8.01 16.31
CA ALA A 161 -11.16 8.66 17.39
C ALA A 161 -10.35 8.72 18.70
N ARG A 162 -9.66 7.63 19.08
CA ARG A 162 -8.76 7.62 20.25
C ARG A 162 -7.66 8.67 20.18
N TYR A 163 -7.13 8.97 18.99
CA TYR A 163 -6.13 10.04 18.81
C TYR A 163 -6.76 11.43 18.76
N ALA A 164 -7.97 11.55 18.20
CA ALA A 164 -8.73 12.79 18.19
C ALA A 164 -9.11 13.24 19.61
N GLU A 165 -9.57 12.32 20.47
CA GLU A 165 -9.87 12.57 21.88
C GLU A 165 -8.65 13.07 22.67
N ARG A 166 -7.45 12.64 22.26
CA ARG A 166 -6.17 13.06 22.84
C ARG A 166 -5.60 14.34 22.21
N GLY A 167 -6.32 14.96 21.28
CA GLY A 167 -5.93 16.20 20.61
C GLY A 167 -4.78 16.04 19.61
N TRP A 168 -4.65 14.90 18.95
CA TRP A 168 -3.59 14.62 17.96
C TRP A 168 -2.17 14.86 18.51
N PRO A 169 -1.76 14.11 19.54
CA PRO A 169 -0.44 14.27 20.17
C PRO A 169 0.71 14.08 19.18
N ARG A 170 1.92 14.53 19.53
CA ARG A 170 3.12 14.36 18.68
C ARG A 170 3.44 12.91 18.33
N SER A 171 2.96 11.97 19.13
CA SER A 171 3.08 10.52 18.88
C SER A 171 2.06 9.99 17.86
N THR A 172 1.25 10.85 17.21
CA THR A 172 0.25 10.41 16.24
C THR A 172 0.90 9.71 15.05
N PRO A 173 0.43 8.50 14.72
CA PRO A 173 0.83 7.75 13.54
C PRO A 173 0.76 8.56 12.24
N PRO A 174 1.81 8.51 11.39
CA PRO A 174 1.81 9.20 10.09
C PRO A 174 0.61 8.83 9.20
N TYR A 175 0.11 7.60 9.31
CA TYR A 175 -1.08 7.14 8.61
C TYR A 175 -2.32 8.00 8.92
N LEU A 176 -2.54 8.35 10.19
CA LEU A 176 -3.71 9.13 10.62
C LEU A 176 -3.66 10.59 10.12
N LEU A 177 -2.46 11.11 9.86
CA LEU A 177 -2.27 12.50 9.47
C LEU A 177 -2.49 12.76 7.97
N ARG A 178 -2.22 11.77 7.10
CA ARG A 178 -2.23 11.96 5.64
C ARG A 178 -3.06 10.90 4.88
N PRO A 179 -2.73 9.60 4.95
CA PRO A 179 -3.56 8.56 4.32
C PRO A 179 -5.01 8.54 4.82
N TYR A 180 -5.22 8.60 6.13
CA TYR A 180 -6.55 8.49 6.72
C TYR A 180 -7.45 9.67 6.36
N SER A 181 -6.93 10.90 6.37
CA SER A 181 -7.72 12.08 5.99
C SER A 181 -8.22 11.98 4.55
N ARG A 182 -7.40 11.48 3.62
CA ARG A 182 -7.82 11.20 2.23
C ARG A 182 -8.87 10.08 2.15
N LEU A 183 -8.73 9.05 2.98
CA LEU A 183 -9.70 7.96 3.05
C LEU A 183 -11.08 8.47 3.49
N VAL A 184 -11.13 9.28 4.55
CA VAL A 184 -12.38 9.87 5.07
C VAL A 184 -13.02 10.80 4.04
N THR A 185 -12.24 11.71 3.44
CA THR A 185 -12.74 12.58 2.35
C THR A 185 -13.25 11.79 1.14
N GLY A 186 -12.62 10.66 0.81
CA GLY A 186 -13.03 9.80 -0.29
C GLY A 186 -14.27 8.95 0.00
N LEU A 187 -14.58 8.71 1.27
CA LEU A 187 -15.78 7.97 1.72
C LEU A 187 -16.98 8.91 1.98
N GLY A 188 -16.74 10.22 2.13
CA GLY A 188 -17.79 11.22 2.34
C GLY A 188 -18.20 11.43 3.80
N ASP A 189 -17.37 10.98 4.74
CA ASP A 189 -17.50 11.21 6.19
C ASP A 189 -16.80 12.51 6.65
#